data_AF-A0AAU2Y8C1-F1
#
_entry.id   AF-A0AAU2Y8C1-F1
#
_cell.length_a   1.000
_cell.length_b   1.000
_cell.length_c   1.000
_cell.angle_alpha   90.00
_cell.angle_beta   90.00
_cell.angle_gamma   90.00
#
_symmetry.space_group_name_H-M   'P 1'
#
loop_
_entity.id
_entity.type
_entity.pdbx_description
1 polymer ?
#
loop_
_entity_poly.entity_id
_entity_poly.type
_entity_poly.pdbx_seq_one_letter_code
_entity_poly.pdbx_strand_id
1 'polypeptide(L)'
;MCANACGPCRRPLTRPGVFVTKYRREVFNDEMLTRCEEIMRNVCTDFGADLIEFNGEGDHVHLLVHYPPKVALSNLVNSLKGVSSRYLRQEFTGRVNRFIMHGRFWSGSYFAGSCGGAPLSIVRQYIEQQKRPS
;
A
#
# COMPACT_ATOMS: atom_id res chain seq x y z
N MET A 1 2.14 42.66 -25.98
CA MET A 1 1.22 42.80 -24.83
C MET A 1 1.01 41.43 -24.22
N CYS A 2 0.97 41.40 -22.89
CA CYS A 2 1.19 40.28 -21.99
C CYS A 2 0.16 39.14 -22.12
N ALA A 3 0.63 37.90 -21.97
CA ALA A 3 -0.16 36.82 -21.36
C ALA A 3 0.74 36.11 -20.36
N ASN A 4 0.72 36.64 -19.14
CA ASN A 4 1.38 36.11 -17.96
C ASN A 4 0.41 35.11 -17.33
N ALA A 5 0.84 33.86 -17.18
CA ALA A 5 0.18 32.88 -16.31
C ALA A 5 1.24 32.02 -15.62
N CYS A 6 2.18 32.69 -14.94
CA CYS A 6 2.95 32.07 -13.88
C CYS A 6 2.06 32.00 -12.62
N GLY A 7 1.22 30.96 -12.54
CA GLY A 7 0.57 30.61 -11.28
C GLY A 7 1.59 29.97 -10.33
N PRO A 8 1.54 30.22 -9.02
CA PRO A 8 2.37 29.46 -8.09
C PRO A 8 1.88 28.01 -8.15
N CYS A 9 2.72 27.09 -8.68
CA CYS A 9 2.51 25.66 -8.62
C CYS A 9 2.57 25.22 -7.15
N ARG A 10 1.49 25.48 -6.40
CA ARG A 10 1.28 24.94 -5.06
C ARG A 10 0.96 23.47 -5.23
N ARG A 11 1.97 22.63 -5.49
CA ARG A 11 1.82 21.21 -5.19
C ARG A 11 1.50 21.16 -3.70
N PRO A 12 0.33 20.61 -3.29
CA PRO A 12 0.09 20.33 -1.88
C PRO A 12 1.31 19.56 -1.38
N LEU A 13 1.85 19.92 -0.21
CA LEU A 13 2.97 19.23 0.41
C LEU A 13 2.53 17.78 0.74
N THR A 14 2.52 16.90 -0.25
CA THR A 14 2.27 15.48 -0.08
C THR A 14 3.48 14.88 0.60
N ARG A 15 3.26 14.06 1.63
CA ARG A 15 4.34 13.38 2.31
C ARG A 15 4.60 12.05 1.60
N PRO A 16 5.84 11.78 1.13
CA PRO A 16 6.22 10.45 0.73
C PRO A 16 6.21 9.52 1.93
N GLY A 17 5.42 8.45 1.85
CA GLY A 17 5.38 7.39 2.84
C GLY A 17 5.54 6.02 2.19
N VAL A 18 6.31 5.15 2.83
CA VAL A 18 6.36 3.74 2.47
C VAL A 18 5.52 2.94 3.44
N PHE A 19 4.73 2.03 2.87
CA PHE A 19 3.81 1.16 3.55
C PHE A 19 4.21 -0.28 3.31
N VAL A 20 4.18 -1.07 4.36
CA VAL A 20 4.36 -2.52 4.27
C VAL A 20 3.16 -3.17 4.92
N THR A 21 2.35 -3.84 4.12
CA THR A 21 1.24 -4.65 4.62
C THR A 21 1.67 -6.10 4.58
N LYS A 22 2.04 -6.60 5.77
CA LYS A 22 2.46 -7.99 5.97
C LYS A 22 1.25 -8.91 6.02
N TYR A 23 1.33 -10.00 5.28
CA TYR A 23 0.56 -11.21 5.51
C TYR A 23 1.52 -12.32 5.99
N ARG A 24 1.01 -13.45 6.47
CA ARG A 24 1.83 -14.51 7.08
C ARG A 24 1.77 -15.82 6.29
N ARG A 25 1.23 -15.81 5.07
CA ARG A 25 1.07 -17.00 4.24
C ARG A 25 1.34 -16.67 2.77
N GLU A 26 2.02 -17.57 2.08
CA GLU A 26 2.34 -17.48 0.66
C GLU A 26 1.09 -17.72 -0.20
N VAL A 27 0.23 -16.70 -0.32
CA VAL A 27 -1.04 -16.80 -1.07
C VAL A 27 -1.02 -15.92 -2.31
N PHE A 28 -0.11 -14.95 -2.40
CA PHE A 28 0.00 -14.08 -3.56
C PHE A 28 0.64 -14.80 -4.74
N ASN A 29 -0.06 -14.85 -5.87
CA ASN A 29 0.50 -15.12 -7.19
C ASN A 29 0.62 -13.79 -7.97
N ASP A 30 1.33 -13.82 -9.10
CA ASP A 30 1.53 -12.61 -9.93
C ASP A 30 0.22 -11.94 -10.33
N GLU A 31 -0.80 -12.73 -10.71
CA GLU A 31 -2.12 -12.21 -11.09
C GLU A 31 -2.83 -11.49 -9.94
N MET A 32 -2.80 -12.06 -8.72
CA MET A 32 -3.35 -11.42 -7.53
C MET A 32 -2.57 -10.16 -7.15
N LEU A 33 -1.25 -10.14 -7.36
CA LEU A 33 -0.43 -8.96 -7.12
C LEU A 33 -0.78 -7.84 -8.09
N THR A 34 -0.94 -8.15 -9.38
CA THR A 34 -1.38 -7.18 -10.40
C THR A 34 -2.76 -6.62 -10.05
N ARG A 35 -3.74 -7.47 -9.72
CA ARG A 35 -5.06 -7.00 -9.28
C ARG A 35 -5.01 -6.20 -7.98
N CYS A 36 -4.18 -6.63 -7.03
CA CYS A 36 -4.00 -5.91 -5.77
C CYS A 36 -3.44 -4.50 -6.00
N GLU A 37 -2.46 -4.35 -6.89
CA GLU A 37 -1.91 -3.05 -7.27
C GLU A 37 -2.99 -2.14 -7.83
N GLU A 38 -3.79 -2.62 -8.78
CA GLU A 38 -4.86 -1.84 -9.41
C GLU A 38 -5.90 -1.38 -8.39
N ILE A 39 -6.33 -2.27 -7.49
CA ILE A 39 -7.26 -1.93 -6.41
C ILE A 39 -6.64 -0.88 -5.48
N MET A 40 -5.39 -1.07 -5.06
CA MET A 40 -4.70 -0.14 -4.16
C MET A 40 -4.46 1.21 -4.81
N ARG A 41 -4.19 1.26 -6.11
CA ARG A 41 -4.08 2.48 -6.91
C ARG A 41 -5.40 3.25 -6.92
N ASN A 42 -6.51 2.56 -7.15
CA ASN A 42 -7.84 3.17 -7.12
C ASN A 42 -8.16 3.75 -5.73
N VAL A 43 -7.89 3.00 -4.66
CA VAL A 43 -8.08 3.48 -3.29
C VAL A 43 -7.20 4.69 -2.99
N CYS A 44 -5.96 4.72 -3.48
CA CYS A 44 -5.10 5.91 -3.33
C CYS A 44 -5.75 7.12 -4.01
N THR A 45 -6.21 6.96 -5.26
CA THR A 45 -6.89 8.02 -6.01
C THR A 45 -8.12 8.57 -5.28
N ASP A 46 -8.94 7.71 -4.69
CA ASP A 46 -10.13 8.11 -3.90
C ASP A 46 -9.77 8.97 -2.68
N PHE A 47 -8.58 8.73 -2.10
CA PHE A 47 -8.05 9.51 -0.98
C PHE A 47 -7.27 10.76 -1.42
N GLY A 48 -7.15 11.01 -2.72
CA GLY A 48 -6.30 12.07 -3.28
C GLY A 48 -4.81 11.82 -3.03
N ALA A 49 -4.43 10.55 -2.97
CA ALA A 49 -3.07 10.07 -2.81
C ALA A 49 -2.59 9.39 -4.10
N ASP A 50 -1.28 9.39 -4.32
CA ASP A 50 -0.65 8.81 -5.51
C ASP A 50 0.17 7.58 -5.13
N LEU A 51 -0.16 6.43 -5.73
CA LEU A 51 0.66 5.22 -5.62
C LEU A 51 1.83 5.32 -6.61
N ILE A 52 3.04 5.52 -6.08
CA ILE A 52 4.28 5.73 -6.85
C ILE A 52 4.90 4.40 -7.23
N GLU A 53 5.00 3.47 -6.27
CA GLU A 53 5.62 2.17 -6.47
C GLU A 53 4.83 1.11 -5.71
N PHE A 54 4.70 -0.07 -6.32
CA PHE A 54 4.09 -1.24 -5.72
C PHE A 54 5.02 -2.42 -5.96
N ASN A 55 5.30 -3.19 -4.91
CA ASN A 55 6.03 -4.45 -5.04
C ASN A 55 5.40 -5.49 -4.14
N GLY A 56 5.25 -6.71 -4.63
CA GLY A 56 4.66 -7.81 -3.88
C GLY A 56 5.61 -8.99 -3.75
N GLU A 57 5.64 -9.59 -2.57
CA GLU A 57 6.22 -10.90 -2.29
C GLU A 57 5.09 -11.86 -1.88
N GLY A 58 5.35 -13.17 -1.89
CA GLY A 58 4.34 -14.21 -1.64
C GLY A 58 3.55 -14.02 -0.34
N ASP A 59 4.17 -13.42 0.68
CA ASP A 59 3.60 -13.18 2.00
C ASP A 59 3.39 -11.69 2.36
N HIS A 60 3.77 -10.70 1.55
CA HIS A 60 3.57 -9.28 1.89
C HIS A 60 3.64 -8.35 0.68
N VAL A 61 3.11 -7.13 0.81
CA VAL A 61 3.23 -6.10 -0.24
C VAL A 61 3.78 -4.79 0.30
N HIS A 62 4.57 -4.11 -0.53
CA HIS A 62 5.17 -2.82 -0.31
C HIS A 62 4.48 -1.80 -1.21
N LEU A 63 4.13 -0.66 -0.63
CA LEU A 63 3.61 0.47 -1.38
C LEU A 63 4.41 1.72 -1.03
N LEU A 64 4.82 2.47 -2.04
CA LEU A 64 5.26 3.85 -1.89
C LEU A 64 4.10 4.75 -2.30
N VAL A 65 3.54 5.49 -1.35
CA VAL A 65 2.38 6.36 -1.59
C VAL A 65 2.71 7.79 -1.16
N HIS A 66 2.39 8.73 -2.03
CA HIS A 66 2.35 10.15 -1.69
C HIS A 66 0.94 10.50 -1.26
N TYR A 67 0.75 10.92 -0.01
CA TYR A 67 -0.59 11.24 0.50
C TYR A 67 -0.65 12.65 1.09
N PRO A 68 -1.81 13.33 1.04
CA PRO A 68 -1.99 14.64 1.64
C PRO A 68 -1.89 14.59 3.18
N PRO A 69 -1.35 15.62 3.84
CA PRO A 69 -1.19 15.64 5.30
C PRO A 69 -2.53 15.66 6.05
N LYS A 70 -3.63 16.04 5.37
CA LYS A 70 -5.00 15.96 5.89
C LYS A 70 -5.54 14.54 6.00
N VAL A 71 -4.94 13.57 5.29
CA VAL A 71 -5.36 12.17 5.31
C VAL A 71 -4.70 11.48 6.50
N ALA A 72 -5.52 10.97 7.41
CA ALA A 72 -5.04 10.13 8.49
C ALA A 72 -4.48 8.82 7.92
N LEU A 73 -3.23 8.53 8.26
CA LEU A 73 -2.49 7.37 7.76
C LEU A 73 -3.20 6.05 8.04
N SER A 74 -3.73 5.91 9.25
CA SER A 74 -4.51 4.74 9.67
C SER A 74 -5.74 4.52 8.80
N ASN A 75 -6.45 5.59 8.42
CA ASN A 75 -7.62 5.49 7.57
C ASN A 75 -7.26 5.03 6.15
N LEU A 76 -6.20 5.60 5.56
CA LEU A 76 -5.71 5.18 4.25
C LEU A 76 -5.32 3.69 4.27
N VAL A 77 -4.54 3.27 5.26
CA VAL A 77 -4.10 1.87 5.37
C VAL A 77 -5.25 0.91 5.63
N ASN A 78 -6.22 1.30 6.46
CA ASN A 78 -7.40 0.49 6.72
C ASN A 78 -8.26 0.33 5.46
N SER A 79 -8.41 1.38 4.66
CA SER A 79 -9.11 1.31 3.37
C SER A 79 -8.34 0.45 2.37
N LEU A 80 -7.03 0.64 2.22
CA LEU A 80 -6.19 -0.18 1.34
C LEU A 80 -6.33 -1.67 1.66
N LYS A 81 -6.23 -2.04 2.94
CA LYS A 81 -6.36 -3.43 3.39
C LYS A 81 -7.79 -3.96 3.26
N GLY A 82 -8.79 -3.16 3.64
CA GLY A 82 -10.19 -3.56 3.63
C GLY A 82 -10.74 -3.78 2.23
N VAL A 83 -10.50 -2.83 1.33
CA VAL A 83 -10.97 -2.86 -0.06
C VAL A 83 -10.25 -3.97 -0.84
N SER A 84 -8.90 -4.02 -0.78
CA SER A 84 -8.15 -5.11 -1.44
C SER A 84 -8.57 -6.49 -0.93
N SER A 85 -8.75 -6.65 0.38
CA SER A 85 -9.22 -7.92 0.94
C SER A 85 -10.60 -8.30 0.40
N ARG A 86 -11.52 -7.34 0.23
CA ARG A 86 -12.88 -7.62 -0.27
C ARG A 86 -12.84 -8.07 -1.72
N TYR A 87 -12.19 -7.31 -2.59
CA TYR A 87 -12.13 -7.60 -4.03
C TYR A 87 -11.35 -8.88 -4.30
N LEU A 88 -10.17 -9.07 -3.71
CA LEU A 88 -9.38 -10.29 -3.92
C LEU A 88 -10.09 -11.54 -3.41
N ARG A 89 -10.88 -11.45 -2.34
CA ARG A 89 -11.72 -12.57 -1.87
C ARG A 89 -12.85 -12.90 -2.83
N GLN A 90 -13.41 -11.91 -3.53
CA GLN A 90 -14.49 -12.11 -4.49
C GLN A 90 -13.97 -12.64 -5.82
N GLU A 91 -12.83 -12.13 -6.30
CA GLU A 91 -12.23 -12.51 -7.57
C GLU A 91 -11.51 -13.88 -7.48
N PHE A 92 -10.84 -14.18 -6.36
CA PHE A 92 -10.02 -15.39 -6.19
C PHE A 92 -10.60 -16.42 -5.22
N THR A 93 -11.93 -16.58 -5.18
CA THR A 93 -12.65 -17.48 -4.26
C THR A 93 -12.11 -18.91 -4.20
N GLY A 94 -11.59 -19.45 -5.32
CA GLY A 94 -11.01 -20.80 -5.40
C GLY A 94 -9.67 -20.98 -4.69
N ARG A 95 -8.86 -19.92 -4.56
CA ARG A 95 -7.56 -19.91 -3.85
C ARG A 95 -7.70 -19.33 -2.44
N VAL A 96 -8.53 -18.31 -2.32
CA VAL A 96 -8.75 -17.52 -1.12
C VAL A 96 -9.95 -18.09 -0.37
N ASN A 97 -9.78 -19.28 0.21
CA ASN A 97 -10.86 -19.89 0.99
C ASN A 97 -10.94 -19.30 2.40
N ARG A 98 -12.17 -18.98 2.87
CA ARG A 98 -12.45 -18.48 4.22
C ARG A 98 -11.92 -19.43 5.32
N PHE A 99 -11.91 -20.74 5.06
CA PHE A 99 -11.32 -21.76 5.94
C PHE A 99 -9.80 -21.64 6.04
N ILE A 100 -9.12 -21.41 4.91
CA ILE A 100 -7.67 -21.21 4.89
C ILE A 100 -7.34 -19.90 5.62
N MET A 101 -8.12 -18.84 5.43
CA MET A 101 -7.74 -17.51 5.97
C MET A 101 -8.15 -17.22 7.42
N HIS A 102 -8.83 -18.14 8.12
CA HIS A 102 -9.39 -17.90 9.47
C HIS A 102 -10.09 -16.52 9.62
N GLY A 103 -10.75 -16.07 8.56
CA GLY A 103 -11.43 -14.77 8.50
C GLY A 103 -10.57 -13.53 8.23
N ARG A 104 -9.23 -13.58 8.18
CA ARG A 104 -8.36 -12.38 7.96
C ARG A 104 -7.39 -12.54 6.78
N PHE A 105 -7.50 -11.65 5.79
CA PHE A 105 -6.64 -11.64 4.59
C PHE A 105 -5.33 -10.89 4.82
N TRP A 106 -5.37 -9.80 5.59
CA TRP A 106 -4.17 -9.06 5.99
C TRP A 106 -3.94 -9.20 7.49
N SER A 107 -2.67 -9.13 7.93
CA SER A 107 -2.39 -8.94 9.36
C SER A 107 -3.00 -7.63 9.84
N GLY A 108 -3.42 -7.54 11.10
CA GLY A 108 -3.87 -6.27 11.68
C GLY A 108 -2.75 -5.22 11.67
N SER A 109 -1.51 -5.66 11.88
CA SER A 109 -0.33 -4.82 11.87
C SER A 109 0.03 -4.34 10.47
N TYR A 110 0.58 -3.14 10.39
CA TYR A 110 1.24 -2.58 9.21
C TYR A 110 2.45 -1.79 9.68
N PHE A 111 3.40 -1.58 8.78
CA PHE A 111 4.48 -0.63 9.00
C PHE A 111 4.27 0.56 8.07
N ALA A 112 4.48 1.74 8.60
CA ALA A 112 4.52 2.96 7.81
C ALA A 112 5.72 3.80 8.25
N GLY A 113 6.55 4.17 7.28
CA GLY A 113 7.70 5.04 7.48
C GLY A 113 7.58 6.27 6.60
N SER A 114 7.80 7.46 7.16
CA SER A 114 7.98 8.66 6.35
C SER A 114 9.38 8.63 5.74
N CYS A 115 9.46 8.46 4.43
CA CYS A 115 10.71 8.68 3.74
C CYS A 115 10.83 10.18 3.48
N GLY A 116 11.50 10.92 4.36
CA GLY A 116 11.92 12.29 4.10
C GLY A 116 13.01 12.37 3.01
N GLY A 117 12.86 11.61 1.92
CA GLY A 117 13.91 11.31 0.94
C GLY A 117 14.68 10.02 1.20
N ALA A 118 14.31 9.22 2.21
CA ALA A 118 15.02 7.97 2.51
C ALA A 118 14.77 6.89 1.42
N PRO A 119 15.82 6.24 0.90
CA PRO A 119 15.73 5.27 -0.19
C PRO A 119 15.03 3.96 0.25
N LEU A 120 14.40 3.27 -0.72
CA LEU A 120 13.74 1.96 -0.53
C LEU A 120 14.60 0.91 0.19
N SER A 121 15.93 1.05 0.13
CA SER A 121 16.89 0.16 0.80
C SER A 121 16.70 0.11 2.32
N ILE A 122 16.35 1.23 2.97
CA ILE A 122 16.10 1.28 4.42
C ILE A 122 14.85 0.47 4.78
N VAL A 123 13.82 0.55 3.94
CA VAL A 123 12.59 -0.22 4.13
C VAL A 123 12.87 -1.71 3.95
N ARG A 124 13.63 -2.08 2.91
CA ARG A 124 14.02 -3.48 2.66
C ARG A 124 14.81 -4.06 3.83
N GLN A 125 15.82 -3.34 4.32
CA GLN A 125 16.59 -3.76 5.50
C GLN A 125 15.72 -3.92 6.75
N TYR A 126 14.75 -3.03 6.96
CA TYR A 126 13.86 -3.13 8.11
C TYR A 126 12.94 -4.37 8.04
N ILE A 127 12.48 -4.72 6.84
CA ILE A 127 11.65 -5.91 6.61
C ILE A 127 12.46 -7.18 6.80
N GLU A 128 13.71 -7.22 6.34
CA GLU A 128 14.64 -8.31 6.60
C GLU A 128 14.90 -8.48 8.11
N GLN A 129 15.03 -7.39 8.86
CA GLN A 129 15.18 -7.43 10.32
C GLN A 129 13.91 -7.94 11.03
N GLN A 130 12.73 -7.70 10.48
CA GLN A 130 11.43 -8.20 10.98
C GLN A 130 11.14 -9.67 10.63
N LYS A 131 11.99 -10.35 9.84
CA LYS A 131 11.90 -11.80 9.57
C LYS A 131 12.48 -12.66 10.70
N ARG A 132 13.10 -12.06 11.74
CA ARG A 132 13.57 -12.80 12.92
C ARG A 132 12.50 -12.81 14.03
N PRO A 133 11.86 -13.94 14.33
CA PRO A 133 11.22 -14.10 15.63
C PRO A 133 12.30 -14.27 16.70
N SER A 134 12.20 -13.52 17.79
CA SER A 134 12.68 -13.95 19.10
C SER A 134 11.78 -15.06 19.64
#